data_AF-A0A9J6GWV4-F1
#
_entry.id   AF-A0A9J6GWV4-F1
#
_cell.length_a   1.000
_cell.length_b   1.000
_cell.length_c   1.000
_cell.angle_alpha   90.00
_cell.angle_beta   90.00
_cell.angle_gamma   90.00
#
_symmetry.space_group_name_H-M   'P 1'
#
loop_
_entity.id
_entity.type
_entity.pdbx_description
1 polymer ?
#
loop_
_entity_poly.entity_id
_entity_poly.type
_entity_poly.pdbx_seq_one_letter_code
_entity_poly.pdbx_strand_id
1 'polypeptide(L)'
;MRSFPGDRAGFFKLGQGWSEYRLGPKGTPQVAVLSPLPFNLVMRDLSLVLGNIPGINHAMYPDNITIWSRSNSEAQTKEMLQTALEITEECFQDTGRKLSPGESVLFLYRSNRWGGAG
;
A
#
# COMPACT_ATOMS: atom_id res chain seq x y z
N MET A 1 12.99 25.83 2.54
CA MET A 1 12.12 24.85 3.23
C MET A 1 10.82 25.58 3.59
N ARG A 2 9.77 25.45 2.77
CA ARG A 2 8.48 26.14 2.99
C ARG A 2 7.63 25.27 3.91
N SER A 3 7.19 25.84 5.02
CA SER A 3 6.36 25.22 6.05
C SER A 3 5.06 24.64 5.47
N PHE A 4 4.75 23.41 5.88
CA PHE A 4 3.43 22.79 5.67
C PHE A 4 2.38 23.64 6.42
N PRO A 5 1.24 24.03 5.83
CA PRO A 5 0.27 24.87 6.53
C PRO A 5 -0.38 24.09 7.67
N GLY A 6 0.06 24.37 8.89
CA GLY A 6 -0.47 23.81 10.14
C GLY A 6 -1.61 24.65 10.69
N ASP A 7 -2.71 24.76 9.95
CA ASP A 7 -4.04 25.15 10.47
C ASP A 7 -5.04 25.08 9.30
N ARG A 8 -5.55 23.87 9.03
CA ARG A 8 -6.45 23.63 7.88
C ARG A 8 -7.87 23.50 8.40
N ALA A 9 -8.70 24.49 8.11
CA ALA A 9 -10.15 24.40 8.30
C ALA A 9 -10.80 23.95 6.98
N GLY A 10 -11.60 22.89 7.03
CA GLY A 10 -12.50 22.48 5.96
C GLY A 10 -13.91 22.99 6.24
N PHE A 11 -14.62 23.40 5.19
CA PHE A 11 -16.02 23.82 5.28
C PHE A 11 -16.89 22.83 4.51
N PHE A 12 -17.93 22.32 5.15
CA PHE A 12 -18.95 21.52 4.48
C PHE A 12 -20.27 22.30 4.43
N LYS A 13 -20.88 22.35 3.24
CA LYS A 13 -22.19 22.96 3.03
C LYS A 13 -23.22 21.86 2.83
N LEU A 14 -24.25 21.82 3.68
CA LEU A 14 -25.42 20.96 3.51
C LEU A 14 -26.68 21.84 3.50
N GLY A 15 -27.35 21.93 2.35
CA GLY A 15 -28.46 22.87 2.17
C GLY A 15 -28.01 24.33 2.31
N GLN A 16 -28.60 25.06 3.26
CA GLN A 16 -28.24 26.45 3.59
C GLN A 16 -27.26 26.57 4.78
N GLY A 17 -26.90 25.45 5.41
CA GLY A 17 -26.01 25.43 6.57
C GLY A 17 -24.54 25.27 6.20
N TRP A 18 -23.68 25.94 6.95
CA TRP A 18 -22.23 25.76 6.91
C TRP A 18 -21.75 25.16 8.23
N SER A 19 -20.84 24.20 8.17
CA SER A 19 -20.09 23.73 9.32
C SER A 19 -18.58 23.79 9.05
N GLU A 20 -17.82 24.17 10.07
CA GLU A 20 -16.37 24.21 10.04
C GLU A 20 -15.81 22.96 10.72
N TYR A 21 -14.83 22.31 10.10
CA TYR A 21 -14.12 21.16 10.65
C TYR A 21 -12.62 21.37 10.56
N ARG A 22 -11.89 21.20 11.68
CA ARG A 22 -10.41 21.29 11.67
C ARG A 22 -9.80 19.98 11.17
N LEU A 23 -9.09 20.06 10.05
CA LEU A 23 -8.29 18.96 9.52
C LEU A 23 -7.01 18.81 10.36
N GLY A 24 -6.70 17.57 10.73
CA GLY A 24 -5.47 17.26 11.47
C GLY A 24 -4.18 17.58 10.71
N PRO A 25 -3.03 17.54 11.41
CA PRO A 25 -1.71 17.82 10.82
C PRO A 25 -1.24 16.71 9.86
N LYS A 26 -1.90 15.55 9.88
CA LYS A 26 -1.59 14.40 9.03
C LYS A 26 -2.73 14.15 8.03
N GLY A 27 -2.36 13.75 6.81
CA GLY A 27 -3.27 13.52 5.71
C GLY A 27 -3.28 14.65 4.67
N THR A 28 -3.53 14.27 3.43
CA THR A 28 -3.74 15.18 2.29
C THR A 28 -5.24 15.32 2.08
N PRO A 29 -5.78 16.53 1.82
CA PRO A 29 -7.16 16.66 1.37
C PRO A 29 -7.38 15.76 0.15
N GLN A 30 -8.42 14.91 0.17
CA GLN A 30 -8.69 13.91 -0.87
C GLN A 30 -8.93 14.50 -2.29
N VAL A 31 -8.90 15.83 -2.44
CA VAL A 31 -9.13 16.54 -3.71
C VAL A 31 -7.92 17.42 -4.12
N ALA A 32 -6.78 17.34 -3.40
CA ALA A 32 -5.58 18.02 -3.87
C ALA A 32 -5.04 17.29 -5.11
N VAL A 33 -4.96 17.97 -6.25
CA VAL A 33 -4.38 17.44 -7.52
C VAL A 33 -2.96 16.87 -7.34
N LEU A 34 -2.26 17.28 -6.28
CA LEU A 34 -0.93 16.81 -5.91
C LEU A 34 -0.91 15.60 -4.97
N SER A 35 -2.06 15.14 -4.45
CA SER A 35 -2.14 13.99 -3.54
C SER A 35 -1.62 12.66 -4.12
N PRO A 36 -1.70 12.37 -5.44
CA PRO A 36 -1.11 11.16 -6.00
C PRO A 36 0.41 11.21 -6.01
N LEU A 37 1.04 12.39 -5.93
CA LEU A 37 2.48 12.49 -6.17
C LEU A 37 3.33 11.99 -4.98
N PRO A 38 3.11 12.43 -3.73
CA PRO A 38 3.76 11.84 -2.56
C PRO A 38 3.43 10.35 -2.41
N PHE A 39 2.19 9.98 -2.75
CA PHE A 39 1.75 8.58 -2.79
C PHE A 39 2.62 7.76 -3.75
N ASN A 40 2.72 8.21 -5.00
CA ASN A 40 3.47 7.52 -6.05
C ASN A 40 4.97 7.48 -5.76
N LEU A 41 5.52 8.46 -5.03
CA LEU A 41 6.93 8.44 -4.59
C LEU A 41 7.17 7.32 -3.58
N VAL A 42 6.34 7.22 -2.53
CA VAL A 42 6.44 6.14 -1.54
C VAL A 42 6.24 4.76 -2.20
N MET A 43 5.28 4.65 -3.11
CA MET A 43 5.04 3.40 -3.85
C MET A 43 6.19 3.05 -4.80
N ARG A 44 6.83 4.06 -5.42
CA ARG A 44 8.03 3.83 -6.25
C ARG A 44 9.17 3.26 -5.42
N ASP A 45 9.43 3.85 -4.25
CA ASP A 45 10.53 3.40 -3.39
C ASP A 45 10.27 1.96 -2.89
N LEU A 46 9.04 1.67 -2.45
CA LEU A 46 8.61 0.31 -2.13
C LEU A 46 8.79 -0.66 -3.31
N SER A 47 8.45 -0.23 -4.52
CA SER A 47 8.56 -1.05 -5.73
C SER A 47 10.01 -1.42 -6.05
N LEU A 48 10.94 -0.49 -5.81
CA LEU A 48 12.38 -0.74 -5.98
C LEU A 48 12.90 -1.75 -4.95
N VAL A 49 12.48 -1.63 -3.69
CA VAL A 49 12.93 -2.55 -2.63
C VAL A 49 12.35 -3.95 -2.84
N LEU A 50 11.05 -4.07 -3.14
CA LEU A 50 10.41 -5.36 -3.44
C LEU A 50 11.02 -6.03 -4.68
N GLY A 51 11.40 -5.24 -5.70
CA GLY A 51 12.05 -5.75 -6.91
C GLY A 51 13.43 -6.38 -6.69
N ASN A 52 14.06 -6.12 -5.54
CA ASN A 52 15.35 -6.73 -5.17
C ASN A 52 15.19 -8.07 -4.45
N ILE A 53 13.97 -8.49 -4.10
CA ILE A 53 13.71 -9.77 -3.41
C ILE A 53 13.61 -10.90 -4.44
N PRO A 54 14.56 -11.86 -4.48
CA PRO A 54 14.51 -12.95 -5.46
C PRO A 54 13.26 -13.81 -5.28
N GLY A 55 12.60 -14.16 -6.39
CA GLY A 55 11.43 -15.05 -6.37
C GLY A 55 10.09 -14.37 -6.03
N ILE A 56 10.12 -13.10 -5.64
CA ILE A 56 8.94 -12.26 -5.44
C ILE A 56 8.63 -11.46 -6.71
N ASN A 57 7.34 -11.23 -6.93
CA ASN A 57 6.81 -10.35 -7.95
C ASN A 57 5.76 -9.46 -7.27
N HIS A 58 5.56 -8.25 -7.79
CA HIS A 58 4.61 -7.31 -7.22
C HIS A 58 3.91 -6.46 -8.26
N ALA A 59 2.74 -5.94 -7.88
CA ALA A 59 1.96 -4.98 -8.63
C ALA A 59 1.34 -3.97 -7.67
N MET A 60 1.19 -2.73 -8.12
CA MET A 60 0.69 -1.62 -7.30
C MET A 60 -0.42 -0.90 -8.06
N TYR A 61 -1.53 -0.65 -7.37
CA TYR A 61 -2.67 0.08 -7.93
C TYR A 61 -3.30 0.93 -6.82
N PRO A 62 -3.29 2.26 -6.99
CA PRO A 62 -3.25 3.23 -5.89
C PRO A 62 -3.03 2.60 -4.52
N ASP A 63 -4.02 2.61 -3.65
CA ASP A 63 -3.93 2.16 -2.25
C ASP A 63 -3.76 0.64 -2.05
N ASN A 64 -3.60 -0.15 -3.11
CA ASN A 64 -3.44 -1.60 -3.07
C ASN A 64 -2.06 -2.05 -3.56
N ILE A 65 -1.47 -2.98 -2.82
CA ILE A 65 -0.23 -3.67 -3.15
C ILE A 65 -0.54 -5.16 -3.25
N THR A 66 -0.16 -5.79 -4.36
CA THR A 66 -0.25 -7.24 -4.52
C THR A 66 1.15 -7.81 -4.64
N ILE A 67 1.48 -8.79 -3.79
CA ILE A 67 2.79 -9.47 -3.74
C ILE A 67 2.54 -10.95 -3.94
N TRP A 68 3.29 -11.60 -4.83
CA TRP A 68 3.20 -13.04 -5.05
C TRP A 68 4.57 -13.67 -5.32
N SER A 69 4.65 -14.97 -5.03
CA SER A 69 5.83 -15.81 -5.26
C SER A 69 5.49 -16.94 -6.23
N ARG A 70 6.47 -17.35 -7.03
CA ARG A 70 6.41 -18.57 -7.86
C ARG A 70 7.44 -19.57 -7.35
N SER A 71 7.14 -20.25 -6.24
CA SER A 71 7.95 -21.36 -5.73
C SER A 71 7.15 -22.65 -5.66
N ASN A 72 7.85 -23.78 -5.84
CA ASN A 72 7.30 -25.13 -5.65
C ASN A 72 7.32 -25.57 -4.17
N SER A 73 7.87 -24.74 -3.27
CA SER A 73 7.93 -24.98 -1.84
C SER A 73 7.02 -24.01 -1.10
N GLU A 74 6.08 -24.55 -0.32
CA GLU A 74 5.19 -23.77 0.52
C GLU A 74 5.96 -23.03 1.63
N ALA A 75 6.95 -23.70 2.24
CA ALA A 75 7.79 -23.10 3.27
C ALA A 75 8.59 -21.91 2.70
N GLN A 76 9.20 -22.07 1.52
CA GLN A 76 9.93 -21.00 0.86
C GLN A 76 8.99 -19.86 0.45
N THR A 77 7.79 -20.18 -0.04
CA THR A 77 6.78 -19.18 -0.39
C THR A 77 6.37 -18.36 0.83
N LYS A 78 6.14 -19.02 1.97
CA LYS A 78 5.78 -18.35 3.22
C LYS A 78 6.89 -17.42 3.70
N GLU A 79 8.13 -17.90 3.70
CA GLU A 79 9.30 -17.11 4.10
C GLU A 79 9.45 -15.86 3.22
N MET A 80 9.41 -16.01 1.89
CA MET A 80 9.54 -14.88 0.97
C MET A 80 8.39 -13.87 1.11
N LEU A 81 7.15 -14.32 1.30
CA LEU A 81 6.01 -13.42 1.51
C LEU A 81 6.10 -12.69 2.86
N GLN A 82 6.60 -13.38 3.89
CA GLN A 82 6.82 -12.78 5.21
C GLN A 82 7.91 -11.69 5.14
N THR A 83 9.04 -11.97 4.47
CA THR A 83 10.09 -10.97 4.24
C THR A 83 9.57 -9.77 3.45
N ALA A 84 8.77 -10.00 2.41
CA ALA A 84 8.16 -8.92 1.63
C ALA A 84 7.18 -8.07 2.46
N LEU A 85 6.44 -8.70 3.39
CA LEU A 85 5.55 -7.99 4.33
C LEU A 85 6.35 -7.11 5.31
N GLU A 86 7.40 -7.64 5.92
CA GLU A 86 8.26 -6.91 6.86
C GLU A 86 8.91 -5.68 6.22
N ILE A 87 9.43 -5.85 5.00
CA ILE A 87 9.98 -4.74 4.19
C ILE A 87 8.90 -3.71 3.85
N THR A 88 7.71 -4.17 3.52
CA THR A 88 6.58 -3.27 3.24
C THR A 88 6.24 -2.45 4.47
N GLU A 89 6.16 -3.07 5.64
CA GLU A 89 5.94 -2.38 6.92
C GLU A 89 7.04 -1.35 7.21
N GLU A 90 8.31 -1.72 7.04
CA GLU A 90 9.46 -0.84 7.23
C GLU A 90 9.38 0.40 6.32
N CYS A 91 9.08 0.23 5.04
CA CYS A 91 8.89 1.35 4.11
C CYS A 91 7.79 2.32 4.53
N PHE A 92 6.78 1.87 5.28
CA PHE A 92 5.67 2.72 5.72
C PHE A 92 5.86 3.34 7.11
N GLN A 93 6.81 2.87 7.94
CA GLN A 93 6.99 3.31 9.33
C GLN A 93 7.06 4.85 9.49
N ASP A 94 7.83 5.52 8.62
CA ASP A 94 8.05 6.97 8.69
C ASP A 94 7.06 7.80 7.84
N THR A 95 6.19 7.14 7.08
CA THR A 95 5.26 7.81 6.16
C THR A 95 3.95 8.25 6.83
N GLY A 96 3.76 7.90 8.11
CA GLY A 96 2.52 8.14 8.85
C GLY A 96 1.34 7.29 8.36
N ARG A 97 1.60 6.29 7.51
CA ARG A 97 0.63 5.34 6.97
C ARG A 97 0.80 4.01 7.68
N LYS A 98 -0.30 3.30 7.89
CA LYS A 98 -0.31 1.95 8.46
C LYS A 98 -0.92 1.00 7.43
N LEU A 99 -0.36 -0.19 7.32
CA LEU A 99 -1.05 -1.29 6.66
C LEU A 99 -2.33 -1.60 7.44
N SER A 100 -3.40 -1.95 6.72
CA SER A 100 -4.67 -2.39 7.29
C SER A 100 -4.69 -3.92 7.33
N PRO A 101 -4.33 -4.58 8.46
CA PRO A 101 -4.21 -6.04 8.50
C PRO A 101 -5.56 -6.72 8.26
N GLY A 102 -6.66 -6.07 8.67
CA GLY A 102 -8.02 -6.56 8.47
C GLY A 102 -8.53 -6.51 7.03
N GLU A 103 -7.85 -5.79 6.13
CA GLU A 103 -8.17 -5.74 4.70
C GLU A 103 -7.16 -6.50 3.84
N SER A 104 -6.12 -7.07 4.46
CA SER A 104 -5.10 -7.86 3.78
C SER A 104 -5.62 -9.27 3.53
N VAL A 105 -5.64 -9.71 2.27
CA VAL A 105 -6.14 -11.03 1.87
C VAL A 105 -4.99 -11.88 1.31
N LEU A 106 -4.82 -13.09 1.85
CA LEU A 106 -3.89 -14.07 1.30
C LEU A 106 -4.59 -14.96 0.27
N PHE A 107 -4.09 -14.95 -0.97
CA PHE A 107 -4.54 -15.86 -2.03
C PHE A 107 -3.47 -16.92 -2.30
N LEU A 108 -3.81 -18.19 -2.07
CA LEU A 108 -2.96 -19.34 -2.41
C LEU A 108 -3.47 -20.00 -3.68
N TYR A 109 -2.75 -19.83 -4.79
CA TYR A 109 -3.03 -20.55 -6.03
C TYR A 109 -2.19 -21.83 -6.11
N ARG A 110 -2.85 -22.99 -6.08
CA ARG A 110 -2.23 -24.29 -6.37
C ARG A 110 -2.66 -24.74 -7.76
N SER A 111 -1.72 -24.86 -8.69
CA SER A 111 -2.00 -25.49 -9.99
C SER A 111 -2.13 -27.00 -9.78
N ASN A 112 -3.34 -27.55 -9.92
CA ASN A 112 -3.50 -28.99 -10.09
C ASN A 112 -3.02 -29.32 -11.50
N ARG A 113 -1.85 -29.97 -11.60
CA ARG A 113 -1.51 -30.69 -12.84
C ARG A 113 -2.53 -31.80 -13.00
N TRP A 114 -3.52 -31.60 -13.87
CA TRP A 114 -4.32 -32.72 -14.35
C TRP A 114 -3.36 -33.71 -15.02
N GLY A 115 -3.33 -34.93 -14.49
CA GLY A 115 -2.58 -36.03 -15.07
C GLY A 115 -3.16 -36.37 -16.44
N GLY A 116 -2.47 -35.91 -17.48
CA GLY A 116 -2.54 -36.51 -18.81
C GLY A 116 -1.45 -37.58 -18.91
N ALA A 117 -1.84 -38.83 -18.77
CA ALA A 117 -1.15 -40.01 -19.27
C ALA A 117 -2.29 -41.02 -19.56
N GLY A 118 -2.59 -41.42 -20.79
CA GLY A 118 -1.64 -41.79 -21.84
C GLY A 118 -1.23 -43.23 -21.57
#